data_AF-A0AB35NFK2-F1
#
_entry.id   AF-A0AB35NFK2-F1
#
_cell.length_a   1.000
_cell.length_b   1.000
_cell.length_c   1.000
_cell.angle_alpha   90.00
_cell.angle_beta   90.00
_cell.angle_gamma   90.00
#
_symmetry.space_group_name_H-M   'P 1'
#
loop_
_entity.id
_entity.type
_entity.pdbx_description
1 polymer ?
#
loop_
_entity_poly.entity_id
_entity_poly.type
_entity_poly.pdbx_seq_one_letter_code
_entity_poly.pdbx_strand_id
1 'polypeptide(L)'
;MKKISFISTFCILVFAQLSTASATTFIKGYACDNCSLQQAENIARTRGAPLVNCVPTGNNDVISIDEHACYSSPQKFIIFDLATNTTYPFQMSHSNQGSSNWDLILNSNPTTLTNLEHEISQDFFDVLEIQEQTLQAIAMSEEENLQLAFTPLSAFSASTFNTTTTSAENCESDTAATVIRMTLNPIFKTQLSHAVNNQLRQRSTTYYKKDFEDIRFNQFGFQANRAGGGGLSVGWDYEKKSKLVSKYVFEPGHHLRPSDQTYYPARAAFKLSWNDSLDLISVEVEKEFTRVTSNLSLQDLLEDSTFSLSLSACAIIALQDNLHSSEAYAPTGAGGGSSIGIADVPTGGNPNFPRPDPLSQSQELCKWHFYDKQGNLTVTIMGPCP
;
A
#
# COMPACT_ATOMS: atom_id res chain seq x y z
N MET A 1 -78.34 58.37 10.96
CA MET A 1 -76.91 58.66 11.16
C MET A 1 -76.11 57.50 10.58
N LYS A 2 -75.42 57.72 9.46
CA LYS A 2 -74.62 56.71 8.74
C LYS A 2 -73.24 56.58 9.39
N LYS A 3 -72.86 55.39 9.85
CA LYS A 3 -71.47 55.05 10.14
C LYS A 3 -70.89 54.32 8.94
N ILE A 4 -69.95 54.96 8.27
CA ILE A 4 -69.11 54.40 7.22
C ILE A 4 -67.97 53.67 7.94
N SER A 5 -67.87 52.35 7.75
CA SER A 5 -66.70 51.57 8.19
C SER A 5 -65.88 51.22 6.95
N PHE A 6 -64.71 51.83 6.85
CA PHE A 6 -63.67 51.55 5.87
C PHE A 6 -62.93 50.29 6.33
N ILE A 7 -63.12 49.16 5.65
CA ILE A 7 -62.26 47.98 5.81
C ILE A 7 -61.20 48.07 4.71
N SER A 8 -60.01 48.47 5.14
CA SER A 8 -58.78 48.50 4.35
C SER A 8 -58.31 47.05 4.14
N THR A 9 -58.50 46.52 2.94
CA THR A 9 -57.97 45.22 2.51
C THR A 9 -56.49 45.35 2.23
N PHE A 10 -55.67 45.00 3.24
CA PHE A 10 -54.23 44.86 3.10
C PHE A 10 -53.94 43.53 2.37
N CYS A 11 -53.63 43.59 1.07
CA CYS A 11 -53.12 42.45 0.32
C CYS A 11 -51.71 42.12 0.81
N ILE A 12 -51.60 41.10 1.67
CA ILE A 12 -50.34 40.47 2.03
C ILE A 12 -49.91 39.63 0.80
N LEU A 13 -49.05 40.24 -0.03
CA LEU A 13 -48.24 39.54 -1.02
C LEU A 13 -47.20 38.69 -0.26
N VAL A 14 -47.59 37.47 0.10
CA VAL A 14 -46.64 36.43 0.50
C VAL A 14 -45.89 36.01 -0.75
N PHE A 15 -44.72 36.64 -0.98
CA PHE A 15 -43.69 36.07 -1.83
C PHE A 15 -43.26 34.75 -1.17
N ALA A 16 -43.88 33.64 -1.60
CA ALA A 16 -43.31 32.32 -1.41
C ALA A 16 -42.00 32.31 -2.21
N GLN A 17 -40.89 32.61 -1.52
CA GLN A 17 -39.57 32.26 -2.01
C GLN A 17 -39.56 30.74 -2.14
N LEU A 18 -39.79 30.27 -3.37
CA LEU A 18 -39.42 28.93 -3.79
C LEU A 18 -37.90 28.84 -3.60
N SER A 19 -37.49 28.42 -2.40
CA SER A 19 -36.16 27.89 -2.16
C SER A 19 -36.05 26.63 -3.01
N THR A 20 -35.59 26.79 -4.25
CA THR A 20 -34.99 25.70 -5.00
C THR A 20 -33.76 25.28 -4.21
N ALA A 21 -33.93 24.33 -3.30
CA ALA A 21 -32.82 23.55 -2.80
C ALA A 21 -32.13 22.97 -4.05
N SER A 22 -30.94 23.49 -4.37
CA SER A 22 -30.11 22.93 -5.44
C SER A 22 -29.85 21.48 -5.06
N ALA A 23 -30.45 20.55 -5.79
CA ALA A 23 -30.21 19.13 -5.57
C ALA A 23 -28.71 18.89 -5.68
N THR A 24 -28.08 18.46 -4.60
CA THR A 24 -26.66 18.12 -4.57
C THR A 24 -26.40 17.04 -5.61
N THR A 25 -25.70 17.40 -6.68
CA THR A 25 -25.46 16.50 -7.81
C THR A 25 -24.28 15.62 -7.44
N PHE A 26 -24.56 14.41 -6.98
CA PHE A 26 -23.53 13.44 -6.65
C PHE A 26 -23.32 12.50 -7.84
N ILE A 27 -22.17 12.61 -8.47
CA ILE A 27 -21.80 11.81 -9.63
C ILE A 27 -21.34 10.45 -9.13
N LYS A 28 -21.95 9.39 -9.68
CA LYS A 28 -21.49 8.01 -9.48
C LYS A 28 -20.76 7.54 -10.72
N GLY A 29 -19.67 6.83 -10.52
CA GLY A 29 -18.94 6.24 -11.64
C GLY A 29 -18.00 5.14 -11.24
N TYR A 30 -17.20 4.72 -12.22
CA TYR A 30 -16.27 3.62 -12.06
C TYR A 30 -15.02 3.85 -12.93
N ALA A 31 -13.82 3.62 -12.40
CA ALA A 31 -12.58 3.75 -13.15
C ALA A 31 -12.10 2.41 -13.72
N CYS A 32 -11.61 2.43 -14.96
CA CYS A 32 -10.97 1.32 -15.65
C CYS A 32 -9.55 1.72 -16.07
N ASP A 33 -8.60 0.78 -16.06
CA ASP A 33 -7.20 1.10 -16.42
C ASP A 33 -7.05 1.49 -17.88
N ASN A 34 -7.65 0.72 -18.78
CA ASN A 34 -7.68 0.96 -20.20
C ASN A 34 -8.91 0.25 -20.76
N CYS A 35 -9.98 1.00 -21.02
CA CYS A 35 -11.19 0.42 -21.57
C CYS A 35 -11.72 1.18 -22.79
N SER A 36 -12.08 0.41 -23.81
CA SER A 36 -12.85 0.88 -24.95
C SER A 36 -14.28 1.25 -24.54
N LEU A 37 -14.97 2.03 -25.37
CA LEU A 37 -16.38 2.39 -25.17
C LEU A 37 -17.28 1.17 -24.91
N GLN A 38 -17.07 0.06 -25.62
CA GLN A 38 -17.87 -1.16 -25.45
C GLN A 38 -17.60 -1.85 -24.10
N GLN A 39 -16.34 -1.88 -23.66
CA GLN A 39 -15.99 -2.38 -22.33
C GLN A 39 -16.56 -1.48 -21.24
N ALA A 40 -16.48 -0.16 -21.42
CA ALA A 40 -17.07 0.81 -20.52
C ALA A 40 -18.59 0.61 -20.38
N GLU A 41 -19.30 0.38 -21.47
CA GLU A 41 -20.74 0.09 -21.42
C GLU A 41 -21.06 -1.19 -20.62
N ASN A 42 -20.28 -2.26 -20.83
CA ASN A 42 -20.42 -3.50 -20.06
C ASN A 42 -20.18 -3.29 -18.56
N ILE A 43 -19.17 -2.49 -18.20
CA ILE A 43 -18.90 -2.11 -16.81
C ILE A 43 -20.06 -1.28 -16.26
N ALA A 44 -20.56 -0.30 -17.00
CA ALA A 44 -21.70 0.53 -16.59
C ALA A 44 -22.96 -0.31 -16.36
N ARG A 45 -23.22 -1.33 -17.17
CA ARG A 45 -24.34 -2.26 -16.98
C ARG A 45 -24.21 -3.09 -15.71
N THR A 46 -23.01 -3.54 -15.38
CA THR A 46 -22.76 -4.43 -14.22
C THR A 46 -22.62 -3.68 -12.90
N ARG A 47 -22.01 -2.48 -12.91
CA ARG A 47 -21.72 -1.67 -11.71
C ARG A 47 -22.66 -0.48 -11.52
N GLY A 48 -23.28 0.00 -12.60
CA GLY A 48 -24.11 1.20 -12.64
C GLY A 48 -25.61 0.95 -12.81
N ALA A 49 -26.08 -0.29 -12.64
CA ALA A 49 -27.51 -0.60 -12.69
C ALA A 49 -28.29 0.21 -11.61
N PRO A 50 -29.40 0.87 -11.96
CA PRO A 50 -30.23 1.58 -10.99
C PRO A 50 -30.82 0.63 -9.95
N LEU A 51 -30.97 1.10 -8.71
CA LEU A 51 -31.66 0.33 -7.68
C LEU A 51 -33.13 0.12 -8.07
N VAL A 52 -33.58 -1.12 -7.96
CA VAL A 52 -34.95 -1.53 -8.24
C VAL A 52 -35.72 -1.59 -6.92
N ASN A 53 -36.86 -0.92 -6.87
CA ASN A 53 -37.80 -0.95 -5.75
C ASN A 53 -39.10 -1.61 -6.21
N CYS A 54 -39.51 -2.67 -5.53
CA CYS A 54 -40.72 -3.41 -5.86
C CYS A 54 -41.78 -3.21 -4.78
N VAL A 55 -43.03 -3.01 -5.20
CA VAL A 55 -44.20 -2.85 -4.33
C VAL A 55 -45.24 -3.92 -4.66
N PRO A 56 -45.98 -4.46 -3.66
CA PRO A 56 -47.04 -5.42 -3.92
C PRO A 56 -48.13 -4.82 -4.83
N THR A 57 -48.62 -5.61 -5.79
CA THR A 57 -49.76 -5.25 -6.66
C THR A 57 -51.06 -5.88 -6.12
N GLY A 58 -51.44 -5.54 -4.89
CA GLY A 58 -52.67 -6.02 -4.25
C GLY A 58 -52.88 -5.42 -2.85
N ASN A 59 -54.06 -5.66 -2.25
CA ASN A 59 -54.38 -5.22 -0.87
C ASN A 59 -53.67 -6.06 0.22
N ASN A 60 -52.72 -6.91 -0.15
CA ASN A 60 -52.01 -7.78 0.78
C ASN A 60 -50.61 -7.21 1.03
N ASP A 61 -50.26 -7.01 2.30
CA ASP A 61 -48.94 -6.54 2.76
C ASP A 61 -47.82 -7.60 2.55
N VAL A 62 -48.11 -8.72 1.87
CA VAL A 62 -47.17 -9.82 1.63
C VAL A 62 -46.79 -9.82 0.16
N ILE A 63 -45.50 -9.59 -0.12
CA ILE A 63 -44.93 -9.68 -1.47
C ILE A 63 -44.93 -11.15 -1.88
N SER A 64 -45.93 -11.55 -2.66
CA SER A 64 -45.92 -12.81 -3.41
C SER A 64 -44.97 -12.65 -4.62
N ILE A 65 -44.30 -13.75 -4.99
CA ILE A 65 -43.37 -13.77 -6.14
C ILE A 65 -44.09 -13.26 -7.40
N ASP A 66 -45.38 -13.49 -7.57
CA ASP A 66 -46.11 -13.14 -8.81
C ASP A 66 -46.94 -11.85 -8.71
N GLU A 67 -46.97 -11.18 -7.55
CA GLU A 67 -47.83 -10.01 -7.28
C GLU A 67 -47.01 -8.79 -6.85
N HIS A 68 -46.04 -8.38 -7.66
CA HIS A 68 -45.29 -7.15 -7.42
C HIS A 68 -45.04 -6.34 -8.69
N ALA A 69 -45.06 -5.03 -8.54
CA ALA A 69 -44.65 -4.06 -9.56
C ALA A 69 -43.33 -3.44 -9.14
N CYS A 70 -42.32 -3.58 -9.99
CA CYS A 70 -40.98 -3.05 -9.77
C CYS A 70 -40.75 -1.77 -10.56
N TYR A 71 -40.05 -0.83 -9.92
CA TYR A 71 -39.71 0.46 -10.48
C TYR A 71 -38.24 0.79 -10.21
N SER A 72 -37.65 1.58 -11.09
CA SER A 72 -36.30 2.11 -10.91
C SER A 72 -36.18 3.51 -11.47
N SER A 73 -35.54 4.42 -10.75
CA SER A 73 -35.25 5.75 -11.28
C SER A 73 -34.05 5.71 -12.21
N PRO A 74 -34.11 6.31 -13.41
CA PRO A 74 -32.94 6.45 -14.27
C PRO A 74 -31.81 7.16 -13.53
N GLN A 75 -30.57 6.68 -13.69
CA GLN A 75 -29.40 7.34 -13.12
C GLN A 75 -28.30 7.49 -14.17
N LYS A 76 -27.53 8.56 -14.07
CA LYS A 76 -26.32 8.71 -14.86
C LYS A 76 -25.17 7.98 -14.16
N PHE A 77 -24.36 7.28 -14.93
CA PHE A 77 -23.18 6.57 -14.46
C PHE A 77 -22.02 6.86 -15.41
N ILE A 78 -20.86 7.23 -14.87
CA ILE A 78 -19.70 7.63 -15.68
C ILE A 78 -18.60 6.57 -15.54
N ILE A 79 -18.02 6.14 -16.65
CA ILE A 79 -16.80 5.34 -16.66
C ILE A 79 -15.61 6.25 -16.92
N PHE A 80 -14.57 6.13 -16.11
CA PHE A 80 -13.31 6.87 -16.23
C PHE A 80 -12.22 5.96 -16.78
N ASP A 81 -11.71 6.24 -17.98
CA ASP A 81 -10.57 5.54 -18.57
C ASP A 81 -9.27 6.21 -18.14
N LEU A 82 -8.52 5.53 -17.26
CA LEU A 82 -7.30 6.05 -16.66
C LEU A 82 -6.12 6.10 -17.64
N ALA A 83 -6.13 5.31 -18.71
CA ALA A 83 -5.04 5.31 -19.71
C ALA A 83 -5.12 6.53 -20.63
N THR A 84 -6.34 6.97 -20.97
CA THR A 84 -6.56 8.04 -21.95
C THR A 84 -7.10 9.32 -21.31
N ASN A 85 -7.37 9.32 -20.00
CA ASN A 85 -8.07 10.38 -19.28
C ASN A 85 -9.42 10.75 -19.94
N THR A 86 -10.11 9.75 -20.49
CA THR A 86 -11.40 9.92 -21.16
C THR A 86 -12.54 9.46 -20.26
N THR A 87 -13.71 10.10 -20.39
CA THR A 87 -14.92 9.68 -19.67
C THR A 87 -16.00 9.20 -20.63
N TYR A 88 -16.65 8.10 -20.27
CA TYR A 88 -17.78 7.51 -20.98
C TYR A 88 -19.04 7.59 -20.10
N PRO A 89 -19.89 8.60 -20.30
CA PRO A 89 -21.14 8.73 -19.55
C PRO A 89 -22.27 7.89 -20.17
N PHE A 90 -23.00 7.19 -19.30
CA PHE A 90 -24.16 6.39 -19.66
C PHE A 90 -25.38 6.81 -18.83
N GLN A 91 -26.53 6.90 -19.49
CA GLN A 91 -27.83 6.96 -18.83
C GLN A 91 -28.34 5.52 -18.65
N MET A 92 -28.40 5.09 -17.39
CA MET A 92 -28.84 3.75 -16.99
C MET A 92 -30.31 3.81 -16.58
N SER A 93 -31.13 2.90 -17.12
CA SER A 93 -32.58 2.83 -16.83
C SER A 93 -33.11 1.44 -17.12
N HIS A 94 -34.21 1.03 -16.48
CA HIS A 94 -34.92 -0.19 -16.86
C HIS A 94 -36.14 0.13 -17.72
N SER A 95 -36.39 -0.66 -18.77
CA SER A 95 -37.70 -0.72 -19.42
C SER A 95 -38.62 -1.73 -18.72
N ASN A 96 -39.89 -1.80 -19.13
CA ASN A 96 -40.94 -2.62 -18.52
C ASN A 96 -41.25 -2.22 -17.06
N GLN A 97 -41.13 -0.95 -16.71
CA GLN A 97 -41.51 -0.43 -15.40
C GLN A 97 -42.94 -0.88 -15.01
N GLY A 98 -43.13 -1.32 -13.77
CA GLY A 98 -44.41 -1.83 -13.27
C GLY A 98 -44.64 -3.33 -13.48
N SER A 99 -43.72 -4.06 -14.11
CA SER A 99 -43.72 -5.53 -14.18
C SER A 99 -43.01 -6.16 -12.97
N SER A 100 -42.98 -7.49 -12.93
CA SER A 100 -42.13 -8.26 -12.03
C SER A 100 -40.64 -7.97 -12.27
N ASN A 101 -39.80 -8.21 -11.26
CA ASN A 101 -38.38 -7.86 -11.30
C ASN A 101 -37.61 -8.52 -12.46
N TRP A 102 -37.88 -9.79 -12.76
CA TRP A 102 -37.20 -10.52 -13.84
C TRP A 102 -37.61 -10.08 -15.24
N ASP A 103 -38.70 -9.34 -15.38
CA ASP A 103 -39.16 -8.79 -16.67
C ASP A 103 -38.58 -7.38 -16.93
N LEU A 104 -37.91 -6.78 -15.93
CA LEU A 104 -37.19 -5.53 -16.12
C LEU A 104 -35.96 -5.75 -17.00
N ILE A 105 -35.83 -4.93 -18.03
CA ILE A 105 -34.69 -4.98 -18.95
C ILE A 105 -33.82 -3.75 -18.72
N LEU A 106 -32.58 -3.97 -18.31
CA LEU A 106 -31.60 -2.89 -18.12
C LEU A 106 -31.14 -2.35 -19.48
N ASN A 107 -31.33 -1.05 -19.67
CA ASN A 107 -30.86 -0.29 -20.81
C ASN A 107 -29.70 0.61 -20.39
N SER A 108 -28.66 0.65 -21.23
CA SER A 108 -27.54 1.58 -21.12
C SER A 108 -27.50 2.39 -22.41
N ASN A 109 -27.64 3.71 -22.31
CA ASN A 109 -27.57 4.61 -23.46
C ASN A 109 -26.43 5.60 -23.24
N PRO A 110 -25.51 5.77 -24.21
CA PRO A 110 -24.53 6.85 -24.15
C PRO A 110 -25.24 8.21 -23.98
N THR A 111 -24.65 9.08 -23.16
CA THR A 111 -25.18 10.43 -22.94
C THR A 111 -24.04 11.45 -23.03
N THR A 112 -24.30 12.71 -22.70
CA THR A 112 -23.27 13.75 -22.63
C THR A 112 -23.10 14.24 -21.21
N LEU A 113 -21.87 14.66 -20.88
CA LEU A 113 -21.60 15.36 -19.65
C LEU A 113 -22.14 16.79 -19.72
N THR A 114 -22.70 17.25 -18.60
CA THR A 114 -22.87 18.68 -18.35
C THR A 114 -21.51 19.33 -18.08
N ASN A 115 -21.42 20.66 -18.18
CA ASN A 115 -20.17 21.37 -17.90
C ASN A 115 -19.62 21.04 -16.49
N LEU A 116 -20.50 21.03 -15.49
CA LEU A 116 -20.12 20.69 -14.11
C LEU A 116 -19.58 19.25 -13.99
N GLU A 117 -20.23 18.29 -14.65
CA GLU A 117 -19.76 16.90 -14.62
C GLU A 117 -18.43 16.73 -15.36
N HIS A 118 -18.20 17.50 -16.42
CA HIS A 118 -16.93 17.51 -17.13
C HIS A 118 -15.81 18.08 -16.24
N GLU A 119 -16.05 19.21 -15.57
CA GLU A 119 -15.09 19.79 -14.61
C GLU A 119 -14.76 18.82 -13.48
N ILE A 120 -15.76 18.24 -12.81
CA ILE A 120 -15.54 17.27 -11.73
C ILE A 120 -14.78 16.02 -12.23
N SER A 121 -14.99 15.63 -13.50
CA SER A 121 -14.25 14.52 -14.10
C SER A 121 -12.78 14.86 -14.37
N GLN A 122 -12.47 16.09 -14.78
CA GLN A 122 -11.09 16.54 -14.95
C GLN A 122 -10.37 16.60 -13.60
N ASP A 123 -11.01 17.19 -12.59
CA ASP A 123 -10.47 17.23 -11.24
C ASP A 123 -10.13 15.84 -10.70
N PHE A 124 -10.93 14.82 -11.02
CA PHE A 124 -10.64 13.43 -10.65
C PHE A 124 -9.31 12.93 -11.24
N PHE A 125 -9.08 13.16 -12.54
CA PHE A 125 -7.82 12.78 -13.17
C PHE A 125 -6.64 13.58 -12.61
N ASP A 126 -6.81 14.88 -12.41
CA ASP A 126 -5.78 15.75 -11.82
C ASP A 126 -5.39 15.27 -10.42
N VAL A 127 -6.38 14.89 -9.59
CA VAL A 127 -6.14 14.39 -8.24
C VAL A 127 -5.38 13.05 -8.26
N LEU A 128 -5.71 12.15 -9.20
CA LEU A 128 -4.95 10.90 -9.38
C LEU A 128 -3.51 11.16 -9.84
N GLU A 129 -3.32 12.09 -10.77
CA GLU A 129 -2.00 12.48 -11.25
C GLU A 129 -1.16 13.09 -10.11
N ILE A 130 -1.73 14.02 -9.34
CA ILE A 130 -1.10 14.64 -8.17
C ILE A 130 -0.70 13.56 -7.15
N GLN A 131 -1.55 12.58 -6.91
CA GLN A 131 -1.25 11.49 -5.98
C GLN A 131 -0.05 10.66 -6.45
N GLU A 132 0.00 10.34 -7.74
CA GLU A 132 1.13 9.62 -8.33
C GLU A 132 2.41 10.47 -8.30
N GLN A 133 2.36 11.74 -8.70
CA GLN A 133 3.49 12.66 -8.67
C GLN A 133 4.00 12.87 -7.25
N THR A 134 3.11 12.97 -6.27
CA THR A 134 3.47 13.09 -4.85
C THR A 134 4.19 11.85 -4.36
N LEU A 135 3.66 10.67 -4.66
CA LEU A 135 4.30 9.41 -4.29
C LEU A 135 5.66 9.25 -4.98
N GLN A 136 5.78 9.66 -6.24
CA GLN A 136 7.04 9.66 -6.98
C GLN A 136 8.07 10.65 -6.39
N ALA A 137 7.64 11.87 -6.04
CA ALA A 137 8.52 12.86 -5.45
C ALA A 137 9.01 12.46 -4.06
N ILE A 138 8.14 11.83 -3.26
CA ILE A 138 8.52 11.23 -1.98
C ILE A 138 9.49 10.08 -2.22
N ALA A 139 9.22 9.20 -3.18
CA ALA A 139 10.11 8.09 -3.51
C ALA A 139 11.52 8.58 -3.89
N MET A 140 11.62 9.60 -4.74
CA MET A 140 12.91 10.19 -5.13
C MET A 140 13.62 10.90 -3.97
N SER A 141 12.89 11.68 -3.17
CA SER A 141 13.45 12.37 -1.99
C SER A 141 13.97 11.37 -0.97
N GLU A 142 13.23 10.29 -0.71
CA GLU A 142 13.66 9.26 0.21
C GLU A 142 14.77 8.42 -0.38
N GLU A 143 14.81 8.17 -1.69
CA GLU A 143 15.96 7.53 -2.33
C GLU A 143 17.25 8.36 -2.12
N GLU A 144 17.20 9.69 -2.31
CA GLU A 144 18.34 10.59 -2.06
C GLU A 144 18.72 10.64 -0.57
N ASN A 145 17.73 10.81 0.32
CA ASN A 145 17.96 10.81 1.77
C ASN A 145 18.49 9.46 2.26
N LEU A 146 18.00 8.34 1.72
CA LEU A 146 18.48 7.01 2.04
C LEU A 146 19.90 6.81 1.54
N GLN A 147 20.27 7.31 0.36
CA GLN A 147 21.64 7.29 -0.16
C GLN A 147 22.62 8.06 0.77
N LEU A 148 22.14 9.03 1.56
CA LEU A 148 22.95 9.87 2.44
C LEU A 148 22.86 9.50 3.95
N ALA A 149 21.77 8.90 4.40
CA ALA A 149 21.48 8.70 5.83
C ALA A 149 21.68 7.23 6.26
N PHE A 150 22.91 6.80 6.43
CA PHE A 150 23.23 5.85 7.50
C PHE A 150 24.28 6.49 8.39
N THR A 151 23.82 7.29 9.36
CA THR A 151 24.59 7.48 10.59
C THR A 151 24.41 6.19 11.39
N PRO A 152 25.48 5.42 11.64
CA PRO A 152 25.37 4.25 12.50
C PRO A 152 24.78 4.69 13.85
N LEU A 153 23.83 3.91 14.35
CA LEU A 153 23.30 4.07 15.71
C LEU A 153 24.45 3.81 16.68
N SER A 154 25.22 4.85 17.01
CA SER A 154 26.20 4.87 18.08
C SER A 154 25.51 4.96 19.44
N ALA A 155 24.65 3.99 19.74
CA ALA A 155 24.12 3.69 21.07
C ALA A 155 23.23 2.45 21.00
N PHE A 156 23.80 1.27 20.79
CA PHE A 156 23.18 0.08 21.37
C PHE A 156 23.87 -0.18 22.71
N SER A 157 23.12 0.03 23.79
CA SER A 157 23.59 -0.27 25.12
C SER A 157 23.91 -1.76 25.20
N ALA A 158 25.19 -2.08 25.17
CA ALA A 158 25.76 -3.34 25.63
C ALA A 158 25.58 -3.51 27.15
N SER A 159 24.40 -3.22 27.70
CA SER A 159 24.12 -3.29 29.12
C SER A 159 23.83 -4.73 29.56
N THR A 160 24.69 -5.68 29.14
CA THR A 160 25.02 -6.89 29.92
C THR A 160 26.28 -7.63 29.42
N PHE A 161 27.11 -7.03 28.55
CA PHE A 161 28.37 -7.65 28.15
C PHE A 161 29.54 -7.06 28.94
N ASN A 162 29.79 -7.65 30.09
CA ASN A 162 30.97 -7.38 30.90
C ASN A 162 32.06 -8.39 30.53
N THR A 163 32.71 -8.21 29.38
CA THR A 163 33.96 -8.88 29.03
C THR A 163 34.93 -7.87 28.46
N THR A 164 35.87 -7.48 29.31
CA THR A 164 37.08 -6.74 28.95
C THR A 164 37.96 -7.60 28.05
N THR A 165 37.77 -7.53 26.73
CA THR A 165 38.82 -7.73 25.72
C THR A 165 38.34 -7.20 24.36
N THR A 166 39.22 -6.43 23.73
CA THR A 166 39.08 -5.68 22.49
C THR A 166 38.51 -6.44 21.27
N SER A 167 37.79 -5.67 20.43
CA SER A 167 37.31 -5.87 19.04
C SER A 167 36.06 -6.72 18.74
N ALA A 168 34.88 -6.22 19.12
CA ALA A 168 33.72 -6.20 18.22
C ALA A 168 33.99 -5.18 17.08
N GLU A 169 34.93 -5.52 16.20
CA GLU A 169 35.40 -4.64 15.10
C GLU A 169 34.28 -4.48 14.05
N ASN A 170 33.54 -3.38 14.18
CA ASN A 170 32.80 -2.61 13.16
C ASN A 170 31.98 -3.40 12.12
N CYS A 171 30.95 -4.12 12.58
CA CYS A 171 29.80 -4.54 11.75
C CYS A 171 29.04 -3.38 11.08
N GLU A 172 29.49 -2.13 11.27
CA GLU A 172 29.02 -0.93 10.58
C GLU A 172 29.41 -0.91 9.09
N SER A 173 30.49 -1.60 8.71
CA SER A 173 30.98 -1.66 7.32
C SER A 173 30.47 -2.88 6.54
N ASP A 174 29.82 -3.82 7.22
CA ASP A 174 29.28 -5.03 6.60
C ASP A 174 27.96 -4.71 5.87
N THR A 175 28.01 -4.82 4.54
CA THR A 175 26.90 -4.44 3.67
C THR A 175 25.69 -5.36 3.83
N ALA A 176 25.92 -6.67 4.00
CA ALA A 176 24.88 -7.66 4.21
C ALA A 176 24.16 -7.45 5.54
N ALA A 177 24.91 -7.28 6.63
CA ALA A 177 24.37 -6.98 7.96
C ALA A 177 23.54 -5.69 7.95
N THR A 178 24.01 -4.67 7.23
CA THR A 178 23.29 -3.40 7.09
C THR A 178 21.96 -3.58 6.35
N VAL A 179 21.95 -4.29 5.22
CA VAL A 179 20.71 -4.57 4.49
C VAL A 179 19.73 -5.39 5.34
N ILE A 180 20.21 -6.41 6.05
CA ILE A 180 19.38 -7.22 6.95
C ILE A 180 18.77 -6.36 8.06
N ARG A 181 19.56 -5.47 8.70
CA ARG A 181 19.05 -4.54 9.72
C ARG A 181 18.01 -3.58 9.14
N MET A 182 18.23 -3.03 7.96
CA MET A 182 17.27 -2.13 7.33
C MET A 182 15.95 -2.80 6.97
N THR A 183 15.97 -4.08 6.65
CA THR A 183 14.82 -4.79 6.07
C THR A 183 14.06 -5.59 7.12
N LEU A 184 14.75 -6.21 8.07
CA LEU A 184 14.10 -7.03 9.11
C LEU A 184 13.80 -6.25 10.39
N ASN A 185 14.52 -5.16 10.69
CA ASN A 185 14.28 -4.39 11.91
C ASN A 185 12.99 -3.54 11.80
N PRO A 186 11.99 -3.78 12.68
CA PRO A 186 10.72 -3.04 12.64
C PRO A 186 10.88 -1.54 12.95
N ILE A 187 11.94 -1.15 13.68
CA ILE A 187 12.22 0.25 14.01
C ILE A 187 12.55 1.01 12.74
N PHE A 188 13.38 0.45 11.85
CA PHE A 188 13.77 1.11 10.61
C PHE A 188 12.54 1.36 9.71
N LYS A 189 11.71 0.32 9.51
CA LYS A 189 10.45 0.44 8.75
C LYS A 189 9.53 1.51 9.35
N THR A 190 9.44 1.59 10.68
CA THR A 190 8.62 2.60 11.36
C THR A 190 9.16 4.01 11.14
N GLN A 191 10.48 4.20 11.21
CA GLN A 191 11.13 5.49 10.96
C GLN A 191 10.96 5.94 9.50
N LEU A 192 11.19 5.05 8.54
CA LEU A 192 10.98 5.34 7.11
C LEU A 192 9.51 5.68 6.83
N SER A 193 8.57 4.92 7.39
CA SER A 193 7.14 5.22 7.31
C SER A 193 6.81 6.61 7.88
N HIS A 194 7.38 6.97 9.03
CA HIS A 194 7.18 8.30 9.62
C HIS A 194 7.77 9.42 8.74
N ALA A 195 8.97 9.23 8.17
CA ALA A 195 9.59 10.19 7.27
C ALA A 195 8.75 10.41 6.00
N VAL A 196 8.38 9.32 5.33
CA VAL A 196 7.51 9.30 4.15
C VAL A 196 6.19 10.02 4.42
N ASN A 197 5.53 9.73 5.56
CA ASN A 197 4.23 10.34 5.88
C ASN A 197 4.34 11.81 6.32
N ASN A 198 5.47 12.23 6.88
CA ASN A 198 5.72 13.65 7.12
C ASN A 198 5.93 14.42 5.81
N GLN A 199 6.66 13.84 4.85
CA GLN A 199 6.80 14.41 3.51
C GLN A 199 5.45 14.50 2.81
N LEU A 200 4.62 13.46 2.92
CA LEU A 200 3.25 13.49 2.41
C LEU A 200 2.46 14.65 3.00
N ARG A 201 2.43 14.82 4.32
CA ARG A 201 1.72 15.94 4.98
C ARG A 201 2.21 17.31 4.53
N GLN A 202 3.50 17.48 4.31
CA GLN A 202 4.05 18.74 3.82
C GLN A 202 3.58 19.03 2.39
N ARG A 203 3.61 18.02 1.52
CA ARG A 203 3.20 18.16 0.11
C ARG A 203 1.69 18.25 -0.04
N SER A 204 0.92 17.49 0.74
CA SER A 204 -0.53 17.37 0.55
C SER A 204 -1.29 18.65 0.84
N THR A 205 -0.80 19.50 1.76
CA THR A 205 -1.40 20.81 2.07
C THR A 205 -1.43 21.78 0.90
N THR A 206 -0.56 21.58 -0.11
CA THR A 206 -0.44 22.49 -1.27
C THR A 206 -1.28 22.02 -2.46
N TYR A 207 -1.49 20.70 -2.62
CA TYR A 207 -2.05 20.14 -3.86
C TYR A 207 -3.50 19.63 -3.75
N TYR A 208 -3.96 19.15 -2.59
CA TYR A 208 -5.26 18.46 -2.49
C TYR A 208 -6.48 19.35 -2.20
N LYS A 209 -6.29 20.63 -1.88
CA LYS A 209 -7.35 21.47 -1.29
C LYS A 209 -7.92 22.57 -2.19
N LYS A 210 -7.60 22.59 -3.48
CA LYS A 210 -8.01 23.74 -4.29
C LYS A 210 -9.53 23.81 -4.50
N ASP A 211 -10.20 22.66 -4.68
CA ASP A 211 -11.62 22.64 -5.07
C ASP A 211 -12.51 21.63 -4.32
N PHE A 212 -11.93 20.67 -3.58
CA PHE A 212 -12.67 19.74 -2.72
C PHE A 212 -12.45 20.03 -1.23
N GLU A 213 -13.52 19.96 -0.44
CA GLU A 213 -13.46 20.08 1.03
C GLU A 213 -12.99 18.79 1.69
N ASP A 214 -13.39 17.65 1.12
CA ASP A 214 -13.04 16.32 1.60
C ASP A 214 -12.75 15.42 0.40
N ILE A 215 -11.61 14.73 0.44
CA ILE A 215 -11.20 13.73 -0.53
C ILE A 215 -10.86 12.47 0.25
N ARG A 216 -11.44 11.35 -0.16
CA ARG A 216 -11.20 10.04 0.44
C ARG A 216 -10.89 9.03 -0.63
N PHE A 217 -9.77 8.36 -0.44
CA PHE A 217 -9.43 7.14 -1.16
C PHE A 217 -9.76 5.98 -0.24
N ASN A 218 -10.31 4.90 -0.80
CA ASN A 218 -10.40 3.60 -0.15
C ASN A 218 -10.06 2.49 -1.17
N GLN A 219 -9.89 1.27 -0.68
CA GLN A 219 -9.56 0.13 -1.54
C GLN A 219 -10.64 -0.16 -2.60
N PHE A 220 -11.84 0.40 -2.46
CA PHE A 220 -12.97 0.21 -3.35
C PHE A 220 -13.20 1.42 -4.28
N GLY A 221 -12.52 2.54 -4.07
CA GLY A 221 -12.77 3.74 -4.85
C GLY A 221 -12.30 5.07 -4.26
N PHE A 222 -12.74 6.12 -4.93
CA PHE A 222 -12.54 7.52 -4.63
C PHE A 222 -13.87 8.17 -4.27
N GLN A 223 -13.86 9.04 -3.26
CA GLN A 223 -14.96 9.93 -2.95
C GLN A 223 -14.45 11.34 -2.70
N ALA A 224 -15.04 12.34 -3.35
CA ALA A 224 -14.73 13.73 -3.09
C ALA A 224 -15.98 14.61 -3.01
N ASN A 225 -15.97 15.57 -2.10
CA ASN A 225 -17.08 16.50 -1.85
C ASN A 225 -16.60 17.94 -2.06
N ARG A 226 -17.38 18.74 -2.80
CA ARG A 226 -17.10 20.17 -3.03
C ARG A 226 -17.86 21.05 -2.04
N ALA A 227 -17.27 22.21 -1.73
CA ALA A 227 -17.93 23.27 -0.98
C ALA A 227 -19.19 23.75 -1.70
N GLY A 228 -20.32 23.85 -0.99
CA GLY A 228 -21.57 24.34 -1.56
C GLY A 228 -22.47 23.27 -2.22
N GLY A 229 -22.08 22.00 -2.16
CA GLY A 229 -22.92 20.86 -2.54
C GLY A 229 -22.58 20.25 -3.90
N GLY A 230 -22.64 18.92 -3.97
CA GLY A 230 -22.17 18.12 -5.10
C GLY A 230 -20.87 17.38 -4.79
N GLY A 231 -20.63 16.29 -5.50
CA GLY A 231 -19.48 15.43 -5.24
C GLY A 231 -19.36 14.31 -6.25
N LEU A 232 -18.31 13.53 -6.09
CA LEU A 232 -17.97 12.41 -6.95
C LEU A 232 -17.75 11.17 -6.09
N SER A 233 -18.28 10.04 -6.52
CA SER A 233 -17.89 8.72 -6.05
C SER A 233 -17.56 7.85 -7.24
N VAL A 234 -16.31 7.44 -7.33
CA VAL A 234 -15.79 6.54 -8.36
C VAL A 234 -15.39 5.25 -7.70
N GLY A 235 -16.03 4.14 -8.06
CA GLY A 235 -15.54 2.81 -7.70
C GLY A 235 -14.38 2.39 -8.61
N TRP A 236 -13.53 1.48 -8.15
CA TRP A 236 -12.54 0.85 -9.02
C TRP A 236 -12.16 -0.52 -8.51
N ASP A 237 -11.56 -1.34 -9.38
CA ASP A 237 -10.80 -2.54 -8.99
C ASP A 237 -9.28 -2.25 -8.99
N TYR A 238 -8.91 -0.96 -8.98
CA TYR A 238 -7.54 -0.49 -9.22
C TYR A 238 -6.53 -1.04 -8.21
N GLU A 239 -5.52 -1.74 -8.72
CA GLU A 239 -4.31 -2.06 -7.98
C GLU A 239 -3.46 -0.80 -7.81
N LYS A 240 -3.25 -0.43 -6.55
CA LYS A 240 -2.46 0.74 -6.15
C LYS A 240 -1.13 0.79 -6.89
N LYS A 241 -0.89 1.88 -7.62
CA LYS A 241 0.46 2.25 -8.10
C LYS A 241 1.38 2.42 -6.89
N SER A 242 2.06 1.35 -6.50
CA SER A 242 3.15 1.41 -5.56
C SER A 242 4.40 1.94 -6.25
N LYS A 243 5.27 2.65 -5.53
CA LYS A 243 6.58 3.06 -6.01
C LYS A 243 7.67 2.34 -5.23
N LEU A 244 8.69 1.88 -5.94
CA LEU A 244 9.85 1.24 -5.34
C LEU A 244 10.88 2.31 -4.96
N VAL A 245 11.36 2.28 -3.73
CA VAL A 245 12.48 3.09 -3.22
C VAL A 245 13.61 2.15 -2.83
N SER A 246 14.82 2.42 -3.29
CA SER A 246 15.97 1.57 -3.00
C SER A 246 17.08 2.35 -2.32
N LYS A 247 17.71 1.72 -1.32
CA LYS A 247 18.98 2.19 -0.76
C LYS A 247 20.08 1.21 -1.11
N TYR A 248 21.08 1.70 -1.83
CA TYR A 248 22.30 0.96 -2.07
C TYR A 248 23.25 1.09 -0.87
N VAL A 249 23.83 -0.03 -0.46
CA VAL A 249 24.80 -0.12 0.62
C VAL A 249 26.14 -0.52 0.01
N PHE A 250 27.13 0.34 0.17
CA PHE A 250 28.46 0.14 -0.38
C PHE A 250 29.46 -0.21 0.71
N GLU A 251 30.44 -1.02 0.34
CA GLU A 251 31.64 -1.19 1.16
C GLU A 251 32.44 0.12 1.20
N PRO A 252 33.19 0.39 2.28
CA PRO A 252 34.03 1.59 2.37
C PRO A 252 34.94 1.74 1.15
N GLY A 253 34.88 2.91 0.48
CA GLY A 253 35.69 3.21 -0.71
C GLY A 253 35.08 2.77 -2.04
N HIS A 254 33.93 2.07 -2.03
CA HIS A 254 33.16 1.77 -3.24
C HIS A 254 32.02 2.79 -3.42
N HIS A 255 31.84 3.26 -4.65
CA HIS A 255 30.73 4.12 -5.06
C HIS A 255 30.15 3.61 -6.37
N LEU A 256 28.92 4.03 -6.72
CA LEU A 256 28.33 3.78 -8.03
C LEU A 256 29.27 4.31 -9.12
N ARG A 257 29.94 3.39 -9.83
CA ARG A 257 30.61 3.71 -11.09
C ARG A 257 29.57 3.60 -12.20
N PRO A 258 29.20 4.70 -12.87
CA PRO A 258 28.31 4.61 -14.01
C PRO A 258 29.04 3.88 -15.15
N SER A 259 28.31 2.95 -15.76
CA SER A 259 28.48 2.35 -17.10
C SER A 259 29.10 0.96 -17.31
N ASP A 260 30.13 0.48 -16.60
CA ASP A 260 30.90 -0.66 -17.17
C ASP A 260 31.14 -1.92 -16.31
N GLN A 261 30.45 -2.16 -15.18
CA GLN A 261 30.68 -3.39 -14.39
C GLN A 261 29.42 -4.07 -13.84
N THR A 262 29.41 -5.40 -13.93
CA THR A 262 28.46 -6.41 -13.42
C THR A 262 28.33 -6.47 -11.89
N TYR A 263 28.78 -5.43 -11.17
CA TYR A 263 28.70 -5.37 -9.72
C TYR A 263 27.37 -4.76 -9.29
N TYR A 264 26.45 -5.61 -8.83
CA TYR A 264 25.25 -5.17 -8.14
C TYR A 264 25.55 -5.07 -6.64
N PRO A 265 25.66 -3.87 -6.06
CA PRO A 265 25.87 -3.71 -4.63
C PRO A 265 24.66 -4.24 -3.84
N ALA A 266 24.89 -4.54 -2.56
CA ALA A 266 23.83 -4.83 -1.62
C ALA A 266 22.83 -3.66 -1.61
N ARG A 267 21.53 -3.95 -1.55
CA ARG A 267 20.49 -2.91 -1.58
C ARG A 267 19.27 -3.31 -0.77
N ALA A 268 18.74 -2.37 0.01
CA ALA A 268 17.44 -2.49 0.67
C ALA A 268 16.37 -1.85 -0.22
N ALA A 269 15.35 -2.62 -0.63
CA ALA A 269 14.28 -2.14 -1.48
C ALA A 269 12.95 -2.10 -0.69
N PHE A 270 12.23 -0.99 -0.82
CA PHE A 270 10.98 -0.72 -0.13
C PHE A 270 9.90 -0.33 -1.13
N LYS A 271 8.74 -0.96 -1.01
CA LYS A 271 7.54 -0.63 -1.75
C LYS A 271 6.74 0.39 -0.94
N LEU A 272 6.57 1.59 -1.50
CA LEU A 272 5.68 2.63 -0.99
C LEU A 272 4.32 2.48 -1.67
N SER A 273 3.26 2.30 -0.88
CA SER A 273 1.89 2.17 -1.39
C SER A 273 0.95 3.02 -0.56
N TRP A 274 -0.13 3.51 -1.16
CA TRP A 274 -1.16 4.20 -0.40
C TRP A 274 -1.91 3.23 0.52
N ASN A 275 -2.07 3.57 1.79
CA ASN A 275 -2.92 2.86 2.74
C ASN A 275 -4.18 3.69 3.00
N ASP A 276 -5.22 3.31 2.27
CA ASP A 276 -6.46 4.06 2.24
C ASP A 276 -7.27 3.98 3.55
N SER A 277 -7.04 2.96 4.39
CA SER A 277 -7.70 2.88 5.71
C SER A 277 -7.17 3.90 6.70
N LEU A 278 -5.92 4.37 6.50
CA LEU A 278 -5.23 5.25 7.43
C LEU A 278 -4.92 6.63 6.84
N ASP A 279 -5.18 6.85 5.55
CA ASP A 279 -4.77 8.06 4.81
C ASP A 279 -3.25 8.34 4.95
N LEU A 280 -2.47 7.26 4.85
CA LEU A 280 -1.01 7.26 5.01
C LEU A 280 -0.38 6.44 3.88
N ILE A 281 0.88 6.69 3.56
CA ILE A 281 1.67 5.78 2.73
C ILE A 281 2.18 4.64 3.63
N SER A 282 1.85 3.40 3.27
CA SER A 282 2.47 2.20 3.81
C SER A 282 3.82 1.94 3.17
N VAL A 283 4.76 1.49 4.00
CA VAL A 283 6.10 1.07 3.60
C VAL A 283 6.22 -0.43 3.81
N GLU A 284 6.49 -1.17 2.76
CA GLU A 284 6.73 -2.60 2.79
C GLU A 284 8.13 -2.91 2.27
N VAL A 285 8.78 -3.94 2.79
CA VAL A 285 10.04 -4.41 2.21
C VAL A 285 9.71 -5.22 0.98
N GLU A 286 10.36 -4.89 -0.13
CA GLU A 286 10.23 -5.66 -1.36
C GLU A 286 11.35 -6.70 -1.41
N LYS A 287 11.03 -7.94 -1.03
CA LYS A 287 12.03 -8.99 -0.76
C LYS A 287 12.79 -9.41 -2.01
N GLU A 288 12.09 -9.55 -3.14
CA GLU A 288 12.65 -9.93 -4.44
C GLU A 288 13.67 -8.89 -4.92
N PHE A 289 13.36 -7.61 -4.71
CA PHE A 289 14.21 -6.50 -5.13
C PHE A 289 15.29 -6.17 -4.11
N THR A 290 15.18 -6.61 -2.87
CA THR A 290 16.22 -6.43 -1.83
C THR A 290 17.36 -7.42 -2.03
N ARG A 291 18.60 -6.93 -2.09
CA ARG A 291 19.83 -7.73 -2.25
C ARG A 291 20.67 -7.66 -0.98
N VAL A 292 20.83 -8.79 -0.29
CA VAL A 292 21.67 -8.91 0.90
C VAL A 292 23.15 -8.94 0.49
N THR A 293 23.47 -9.65 -0.59
CA THR A 293 24.77 -9.61 -1.28
C THR A 293 24.54 -9.44 -2.78
N SER A 294 25.62 -9.34 -3.57
CA SER A 294 25.53 -9.21 -5.03
C SER A 294 24.77 -10.35 -5.72
N ASN A 295 24.72 -11.53 -5.11
CA ASN A 295 24.10 -12.73 -5.65
C ASN A 295 22.99 -13.33 -4.77
N LEU A 296 22.65 -12.71 -3.63
CA LEU A 296 21.63 -13.21 -2.70
C LEU A 296 20.54 -12.17 -2.49
N SER A 297 19.30 -12.46 -2.88
CA SER A 297 18.16 -11.63 -2.52
C SER A 297 17.69 -11.93 -1.09
N LEU A 298 16.94 -11.00 -0.50
CA LEU A 298 16.30 -11.25 0.79
C LEU A 298 15.24 -12.35 0.68
N GLN A 299 14.56 -12.45 -0.47
CA GLN A 299 13.64 -13.54 -0.73
C GLN A 299 14.36 -14.89 -0.70
N ASP A 300 15.45 -15.04 -1.47
CA ASP A 300 16.23 -16.28 -1.50
C ASP A 300 16.76 -16.67 -0.10
N LEU A 301 17.18 -15.66 0.68
CA LEU A 301 17.64 -15.87 2.05
C LEU A 301 16.54 -16.40 2.96
N LEU A 302 15.30 -15.90 2.84
CA LEU A 302 14.20 -16.23 3.76
C LEU A 302 13.30 -17.37 3.28
N GLU A 303 13.29 -17.69 1.99
CA GLU A 303 12.31 -18.62 1.39
C GLU A 303 13.00 -19.82 0.70
N ASP A 304 14.22 -19.67 0.17
CA ASP A 304 14.94 -20.71 -0.61
C ASP A 304 16.28 -21.13 0.03
N SER A 305 16.43 -20.97 1.35
CA SER A 305 17.72 -21.19 1.99
C SER A 305 18.22 -22.63 1.86
N THR A 306 19.30 -22.80 1.12
CA THR A 306 20.07 -24.05 1.02
C THR A 306 21.36 -23.92 1.83
N PHE A 307 21.90 -25.06 2.26
CA PHE A 307 23.11 -25.15 3.09
C PHE A 307 24.39 -24.57 2.44
N SER A 308 24.34 -24.09 1.19
CA SER A 308 25.49 -23.51 0.49
C SER A 308 25.63 -21.99 0.67
N LEU A 309 24.68 -21.32 1.33
CA LEU A 309 24.74 -19.88 1.56
C LEU A 309 25.64 -19.58 2.77
N SER A 310 26.76 -18.88 2.54
CA SER A 310 27.67 -18.43 3.59
C SER A 310 27.48 -16.95 3.87
N LEU A 311 27.20 -16.58 5.13
CA LEU A 311 27.14 -15.19 5.57
C LEU A 311 28.29 -14.85 6.53
N SER A 312 28.57 -13.55 6.65
CA SER A 312 29.54 -13.04 7.63
C SER A 312 28.99 -13.15 9.07
N ALA A 313 29.88 -13.08 10.06
CA ALA A 313 29.48 -13.02 11.48
C ALA A 313 28.50 -11.86 11.74
N CYS A 314 28.74 -10.70 11.13
CA CYS A 314 27.90 -9.52 11.30
C CYS A 314 26.49 -9.70 10.73
N ALA A 315 26.37 -10.36 9.56
CA ALA A 315 25.08 -10.66 8.96
C ALA A 315 24.30 -11.70 9.78
N ILE A 316 24.99 -12.68 10.39
CA ILE A 316 24.38 -13.64 11.32
C ILE A 316 23.86 -12.93 12.57
N ILE A 317 24.66 -12.08 13.20
CA ILE A 317 24.23 -11.27 14.35
C ILE A 317 22.99 -10.44 13.98
N ALA A 318 22.98 -9.81 12.80
CA ALA A 318 21.83 -9.04 12.33
C ALA A 318 20.56 -9.89 12.11
N LEU A 319 20.70 -11.17 11.73
CA LEU A 319 19.58 -12.11 11.66
C LEU A 319 19.09 -12.49 13.06
N GLN A 320 20.01 -12.76 13.99
CA GLN A 320 19.68 -13.11 15.39
C GLN A 320 18.93 -11.99 16.12
N ASP A 321 19.21 -10.74 15.79
CA ASP A 321 18.49 -9.58 16.32
C ASP A 321 16.99 -9.60 15.95
N ASN A 322 16.62 -10.31 14.88
CA ASN A 322 15.27 -10.30 14.31
C ASN A 322 14.58 -11.68 14.27
N LEU A 323 15.33 -12.77 14.39
CA LEU A 323 14.89 -14.16 14.29
C LEU A 323 15.48 -14.98 15.45
N HIS A 324 14.75 -16.00 15.91
CA HIS A 324 15.30 -16.94 16.88
C HIS A 324 16.32 -17.84 16.19
N SER A 325 17.44 -18.19 16.85
CA SER A 325 18.46 -19.07 16.25
C SER A 325 18.72 -20.32 17.08
N SER A 326 19.08 -21.42 16.42
CA SER A 326 19.83 -22.54 16.97
C SER A 326 21.03 -22.84 16.08
N GLU A 327 22.01 -23.56 16.61
CA GLU A 327 23.24 -23.89 15.89
C GLU A 327 23.52 -25.39 15.89
N ALA A 328 24.13 -25.88 14.81
CA ALA A 328 24.64 -27.23 14.71
C ALA A 328 26.03 -27.21 14.05
N TYR A 329 26.99 -27.92 14.63
CA TYR A 329 28.30 -28.11 14.00
C TYR A 329 28.13 -28.82 12.66
N ALA A 330 28.70 -28.25 11.59
CA ALA A 330 28.80 -28.97 10.33
C ALA A 330 29.90 -30.04 10.49
N PRO A 331 29.62 -31.33 10.24
CA PRO A 331 30.65 -32.35 10.38
C PRO A 331 31.72 -32.15 9.31
N THR A 332 32.91 -31.71 9.74
CA THR A 332 34.13 -31.81 8.93
C THR A 332 34.41 -33.30 8.71
N GLY A 333 34.30 -33.76 7.47
CA GLY A 333 34.43 -35.17 7.15
C GLY A 333 35.82 -35.72 7.51
N ALA A 334 35.86 -36.68 8.44
CA ALA A 334 36.41 -38.03 8.24
C ALA A 334 36.54 -38.80 9.57
N GLY A 335 35.80 -39.91 9.69
CA GLY A 335 36.21 -41.08 10.47
C GLY A 335 35.82 -41.12 11.95
N GLY A 336 35.05 -42.15 12.31
CA GLY A 336 35.00 -42.68 13.68
C GLY A 336 33.74 -42.30 14.46
N GLY A 337 32.93 -43.30 14.77
CA GLY A 337 31.64 -43.14 15.42
C GLY A 337 31.72 -42.50 16.81
N SER A 338 30.81 -41.56 17.06
CA SER A 338 30.17 -41.37 18.35
C SER A 338 28.89 -40.58 18.12
N SER A 339 27.76 -41.22 18.41
CA SER A 339 26.45 -40.59 18.49
C SER A 339 26.43 -39.61 19.67
N ILE A 340 26.79 -38.36 19.42
CA ILE A 340 26.52 -37.25 20.34
C ILE A 340 25.19 -36.66 19.89
N GLY A 341 24.17 -36.81 20.74
CA GLY A 341 22.83 -36.30 20.51
C GLY A 341 22.86 -34.79 20.34
N ILE A 342 22.51 -34.33 19.14
CA ILE A 342 22.21 -32.93 18.85
C ILE A 342 20.88 -32.65 19.53
N ALA A 343 20.94 -31.94 20.65
CA ALA A 343 19.75 -31.33 21.23
C ALA A 343 19.50 -30.04 20.43
N ASP A 344 18.61 -30.13 19.43
CA ASP A 344 17.98 -28.96 18.76
C ASP A 344 17.13 -28.19 19.79
N VAL A 345 17.78 -27.56 20.75
CA VAL A 345 17.12 -26.70 21.73
C VAL A 345 17.36 -25.25 21.27
N PRO A 346 16.31 -24.45 21.06
CA PRO A 346 16.46 -23.02 20.82
C PRO A 346 17.12 -22.40 22.06
N THR A 347 18.42 -22.14 21.99
CA THR A 347 19.14 -21.40 23.02
C THR A 347 18.83 -19.92 22.81
N GLY A 348 17.88 -19.40 23.58
CA GLY A 348 17.50 -17.98 23.61
C GLY A 348 18.56 -17.03 24.18
N GLY A 349 19.85 -17.34 23.98
CA GLY A 349 20.98 -16.53 24.42
C GLY A 349 21.81 -16.10 23.21
N ASN A 350 22.30 -14.86 23.23
CA ASN A 350 23.19 -14.31 22.22
C ASN A 350 24.53 -15.08 22.29
N PRO A 351 24.89 -15.91 21.30
CA PRO A 351 26.13 -16.67 21.36
C PRO A 351 27.32 -15.70 21.26
N ASN A 352 28.27 -15.86 22.17
CA ASN A 352 29.53 -15.10 22.16
C ASN A 352 30.41 -15.66 21.04
N PHE A 353 30.59 -14.93 19.93
CA PHE A 353 31.51 -15.36 18.88
C PHE A 353 32.98 -15.28 19.34
N PRO A 354 33.86 -16.24 18.98
CA PRO A 354 35.26 -16.20 19.32
C PRO A 354 35.92 -15.22 18.35
N ARG A 355 36.91 -14.49 18.87
CA ARG A 355 37.71 -13.60 18.05
C ARG A 355 38.44 -14.43 16.97
N PRO A 356 38.47 -13.99 15.70
CA PRO A 356 39.33 -14.62 14.70
C PRO A 356 40.77 -14.54 15.19
N ASP A 357 41.40 -15.69 15.47
CA ASP A 357 42.83 -15.75 15.76
C ASP A 357 43.58 -15.51 14.43
N PRO A 358 44.38 -14.45 14.29
CA PRO A 358 45.11 -14.15 13.05
C PRO A 358 46.14 -15.23 12.67
N LEU A 359 46.34 -16.25 13.51
CA LEU A 359 47.24 -17.37 13.27
C LEU A 359 46.55 -18.69 12.91
N SER A 360 45.21 -18.77 12.94
CA SER A 360 44.46 -19.98 12.56
C SER A 360 43.92 -19.88 11.13
N GLN A 361 44.42 -20.73 10.22
CA GLN A 361 44.10 -20.69 8.78
C GLN A 361 42.74 -21.30 8.41
N SER A 362 41.85 -21.60 9.37
CA SER A 362 40.49 -22.06 9.08
C SER A 362 39.53 -21.65 10.19
N GLN A 363 38.74 -20.58 9.97
CA GLN A 363 37.54 -20.39 10.75
C GLN A 363 36.59 -21.57 10.47
N GLU A 364 36.25 -22.31 11.52
CA GLU A 364 35.26 -23.39 11.41
C GLU A 364 33.91 -22.79 11.03
N LEU A 365 33.25 -23.41 10.05
CA LEU A 365 31.93 -23.00 9.59
C LEU A 365 30.87 -23.87 10.28
N CYS A 366 29.95 -23.23 10.98
CA CYS A 366 28.80 -23.84 11.62
C CYS A 366 27.55 -23.63 10.77
N LYS A 367 26.60 -24.55 10.97
CA LYS A 367 25.27 -24.47 10.40
C LYS A 367 24.37 -23.71 11.37
N TRP A 368 23.81 -22.60 10.92
CA TRP A 368 22.90 -21.78 11.67
C TRP A 368 21.47 -22.01 11.18
N HIS A 369 20.58 -22.27 12.12
CA HIS A 369 19.16 -22.45 11.89
C HIS A 369 18.41 -21.27 12.52
N PHE A 370 17.56 -20.62 11.74
CA PHE A 370 16.76 -19.49 12.19
C PHE A 370 15.28 -19.79 12.09
N TYR A 371 14.52 -19.35 13.09
CA TYR A 371 13.11 -19.61 13.25
C TYR A 371 12.33 -18.30 13.38
N ASP A 372 11.11 -18.30 12.85
CA ASP A 372 10.16 -17.22 13.06
C ASP A 372 9.68 -17.18 14.53
N LYS A 373 8.85 -16.19 14.85
CA LYS A 373 8.30 -16.01 16.21
C LYS A 373 7.34 -17.13 16.62
N GLN A 374 6.92 -17.96 15.67
CA GLN A 374 6.04 -19.11 15.87
C GLN A 374 6.84 -20.42 16.01
N GLY A 375 8.17 -20.36 15.88
CA GLY A 375 9.06 -21.50 15.98
C GLY A 375 9.20 -22.32 14.69
N ASN A 376 8.72 -21.83 13.54
CA ASN A 376 8.93 -22.48 12.25
C ASN A 376 10.32 -22.13 11.72
N LEU A 377 11.02 -23.12 11.16
CA LEU A 377 12.31 -22.91 10.53
C LEU A 377 12.13 -21.98 9.31
N THR A 378 12.77 -20.82 9.37
CA THR A 378 12.74 -19.79 8.31
C THR A 378 13.94 -19.94 7.39
N VAL A 379 15.15 -20.06 7.95
CA VAL A 379 16.38 -20.06 7.15
C VAL A 379 17.47 -20.94 7.76
N THR A 380 18.22 -21.62 6.91
CA THR A 380 19.43 -22.37 7.26
C THR A 380 20.61 -21.85 6.45
N ILE A 381 21.68 -21.41 7.12
CA ILE A 381 22.88 -20.85 6.48
C ILE A 381 24.16 -21.40 7.11
N MET A 382 25.27 -21.26 6.40
CA MET A 382 26.61 -21.48 6.93
C MET A 382 27.22 -20.14 7.36
N GLY A 383 28.05 -20.17 8.38
CA GLY A 383 28.90 -19.05 8.74
C GLY A 383 29.83 -19.40 9.88
N PRO A 384 30.60 -18.44 10.41
CA PRO A 384 31.55 -18.72 11.48
C PRO A 384 30.85 -19.34 12.69
N CYS A 385 31.47 -20.36 13.27
CA CYS A 385 31.08 -20.89 14.58
C CYS A 385 31.27 -19.82 15.66
N PRO A 386 30.41 -19.80 16.70
CA PRO A 386 30.60 -18.96 17.86
C PRO A 386 31.65 -19.51 18.82
#